data_AF-A0A8J4SK06-F1
#
_entry.id   AF-A0A8J4SK06-F1
#
_cell.length_a   1.000
_cell.length_b   1.000
_cell.length_c   1.000
_cell.angle_alpha   90.00
_cell.angle_beta   90.00
_cell.angle_gamma   90.00
#
_symmetry.space_group_name_H-M   'P 1'
#
loop_
_entity.id
_entity.type
_entity.pdbx_description
1 polymer ?
#
loop_
_entity_poly.entity_id
_entity_poly.type
_entity_poly.pdbx_seq_one_letter_code
_entity_poly.pdbx_strand_id
1 'polypeptide(L)'
;GTALSYSRRSLFISFLIGFSIGISTVAYIFLNHNAVCLEQHLTLFSLDQPQRHKELSYENTSGLPKVFCWITTMPSNLVKAVAVKRTWARRCDQYLFISSEHSSDLPSVAAVSGEGRHLLWNKTKFALTYLYKHFGDKYDYFYKADDDTYAFVDNLKRLLLERFNPETPVLIGQTHFMEYPLHAKKKIRA
;
A
#
# COMPACT_ATOMS: atom_id res chain seq x y z
N GLY A 1 -31.71 -47.54 -33.07
CA GLY A 1 -30.72 -47.63 -31.97
C GLY A 1 -29.44 -46.82 -32.15
N THR A 2 -29.10 -46.37 -33.37
CA THR A 2 -27.76 -45.81 -33.68
C THR A 2 -27.67 -44.28 -33.58
N ALA A 3 -28.74 -43.54 -33.91
CA ALA A 3 -28.74 -42.07 -33.88
C ALA A 3 -28.69 -41.44 -32.47
N LEU A 4 -29.36 -42.05 -31.48
CA LEU A 4 -29.32 -41.60 -30.08
C LEU A 4 -27.94 -41.78 -29.41
N SER A 5 -27.19 -42.81 -29.83
CA SER A 5 -25.82 -43.07 -29.35
C SER A 5 -24.83 -42.04 -29.90
N TYR A 6 -24.97 -41.67 -31.18
CA TYR A 6 -24.15 -40.65 -31.84
C TYR A 6 -24.34 -39.25 -31.21
N SER A 7 -25.60 -38.86 -30.95
CA SER A 7 -25.93 -37.58 -30.30
C SER A 7 -25.34 -37.48 -28.89
N ARG A 8 -25.45 -38.54 -28.07
CA ARG A 8 -24.83 -38.57 -26.74
C ARG A 8 -23.31 -38.46 -26.81
N ARG A 9 -22.65 -39.21 -27.71
CA ARG A 9 -21.19 -39.12 -27.90
C ARG A 9 -20.74 -37.74 -28.34
N SER A 10 -21.47 -37.10 -29.26
CA SER A 10 -21.20 -35.73 -29.71
C SER A 10 -21.36 -34.70 -28.58
N LEU A 11 -22.39 -34.83 -27.74
CA LEU A 11 -22.60 -33.99 -26.55
C LEU A 11 -21.49 -34.17 -25.52
N PHE A 12 -21.03 -35.40 -25.27
CA PHE A 12 -19.90 -35.66 -24.36
C PHE A 12 -18.59 -35.07 -24.88
N ILE A 13 -18.30 -35.19 -26.18
CA ILE A 13 -17.09 -34.61 -26.79
C ILE A 13 -17.13 -33.08 -26.67
N SER A 14 -18.29 -32.47 -26.93
CA SER A 14 -18.46 -31.02 -26.82
C SER A 14 -18.28 -30.51 -25.39
N PHE A 15 -18.73 -31.28 -24.39
CA PHE A 15 -18.52 -30.97 -22.98
C PHE A 15 -17.03 -31.06 -22.59
N LEU A 16 -16.31 -32.08 -23.06
CA LEU A 16 -14.87 -32.24 -22.76
C LEU A 16 -14.03 -31.12 -23.38
N ILE A 17 -14.37 -30.69 -24.61
CA ILE A 17 -13.71 -29.56 -25.28
C ILE A 17 -14.02 -28.26 -24.53
N GLY A 18 -15.27 -28.03 -24.13
CA GLY A 18 -15.65 -26.85 -23.34
C GLY A 18 -14.93 -26.79 -21.98
N PHE A 19 -14.83 -27.94 -21.30
CA PHE A 19 -14.15 -28.05 -20.01
C PHE A 19 -12.63 -27.84 -20.12
N SER A 20 -11.98 -28.37 -21.16
CA SER A 20 -10.55 -28.18 -21.38
C SER A 20 -10.20 -26.73 -21.75
N ILE A 21 -11.03 -26.08 -22.58
CA ILE A 21 -10.91 -24.65 -22.87
C ILE A 21 -11.12 -23.83 -21.58
N GLY A 22 -12.12 -24.17 -20.78
CA GLY A 22 -12.40 -23.49 -19.50
C GLY A 22 -11.26 -23.61 -18.49
N ILE A 23 -10.67 -24.80 -18.32
CA ILE A 23 -9.49 -24.98 -17.46
C ILE A 23 -8.32 -24.17 -18.00
N SER A 24 -8.09 -24.19 -19.31
CA SER A 24 -6.96 -23.50 -19.93
C SER A 24 -7.08 -21.98 -19.79
N THR A 25 -8.28 -21.40 -19.93
CA THR A 25 -8.49 -19.96 -19.75
C THR A 25 -8.36 -19.54 -18.29
N VAL A 26 -8.90 -20.31 -17.34
CA VAL A 26 -8.74 -20.04 -15.91
C VAL A 26 -7.28 -20.17 -15.50
N ALA A 27 -6.57 -21.21 -15.94
CA ALA A 27 -5.14 -21.36 -15.70
C ALA A 27 -4.34 -20.22 -16.32
N TYR A 28 -4.65 -19.81 -17.56
CA TYR A 28 -4.01 -18.67 -18.21
C TYR A 28 -4.25 -17.35 -17.46
N ILE A 29 -5.47 -17.10 -16.98
CA ILE A 29 -5.78 -15.91 -16.16
C ILE A 29 -5.02 -15.98 -14.83
N PHE A 30 -4.97 -17.14 -14.17
CA PHE A 30 -4.28 -17.30 -12.89
C PHE A 30 -2.75 -17.16 -13.05
N LEU A 31 -2.18 -17.77 -14.10
CA LEU A 31 -0.77 -17.66 -14.45
C LEU A 31 -0.40 -16.23 -14.84
N ASN A 32 -1.25 -15.52 -15.61
CA ASN A 32 -1.01 -14.12 -15.94
C ASN A 32 -1.24 -13.16 -14.77
N HIS A 33 -2.21 -13.43 -13.89
CA HIS A 33 -2.38 -12.65 -12.67
C HIS A 33 -1.15 -12.80 -11.76
N ASN A 34 -0.61 -14.02 -11.66
CA ASN A 34 0.65 -14.27 -10.96
C ASN A 34 1.86 -13.64 -11.67
N ALA A 35 1.90 -13.64 -13.01
CA ALA A 35 2.96 -13.01 -13.79
C ALA A 35 2.94 -11.47 -13.68
N VAL A 36 1.76 -10.83 -13.73
CA VAL A 36 1.58 -9.39 -13.49
C VAL A 36 1.99 -9.02 -12.06
N CYS A 37 1.67 -9.87 -11.08
CA CYS A 37 2.12 -9.71 -9.70
C CYS A 37 3.65 -9.86 -9.58
N LEU A 38 4.25 -10.81 -10.31
CA LEU A 38 5.68 -11.08 -10.30
C LEU A 38 6.49 -10.00 -11.03
N GLU A 39 6.00 -9.44 -12.14
CA GLU A 39 6.61 -8.28 -12.79
C GLU A 39 6.55 -7.03 -11.90
N GLN A 40 5.40 -6.77 -11.23
CA GLN A 40 5.35 -5.72 -10.21
C GLN A 40 6.33 -5.99 -9.06
N HIS A 41 6.55 -7.25 -8.70
CA HIS A 41 7.50 -7.64 -7.65
C HIS A 41 8.97 -7.51 -8.08
N LEU A 42 9.31 -7.84 -9.34
CA LEU A 42 10.66 -7.76 -9.92
C LEU A 42 11.07 -6.32 -10.25
N THR A 43 10.12 -5.48 -10.65
CA THR A 43 10.33 -4.03 -10.79
C THR A 43 10.49 -3.33 -9.45
N LEU A 44 9.72 -3.73 -8.42
CA LEU A 44 9.98 -3.36 -7.02
C LEU A 44 11.37 -3.80 -6.56
N PHE A 45 11.80 -5.01 -6.94
CA PHE A 45 13.11 -5.55 -6.60
C PHE A 45 14.26 -4.79 -7.27
N SER A 46 14.07 -4.27 -8.48
CA SER A 46 15.10 -3.49 -9.19
C SER A 46 15.27 -2.05 -8.66
N LEU A 47 14.28 -1.51 -7.96
CA LEU A 47 14.40 -0.21 -7.27
C LEU A 47 15.08 -0.32 -5.90
N ASP A 48 15.40 -1.54 -5.43
CA ASP A 48 16.16 -1.74 -4.20
C ASP A 48 17.66 -1.52 -4.46
N GLN A 49 18.04 -0.27 -4.70
CA GLN A 49 19.35 0.20 -4.28
C GLN A 49 19.20 0.60 -2.80
N PRO A 50 19.72 -0.18 -1.85
CA PRO A 50 19.71 0.22 -0.46
C PRO A 50 20.61 1.45 -0.34
N GLN A 51 19.99 2.62 -0.25
CA GLN A 51 20.66 3.80 0.28
C GLN A 51 21.18 3.39 1.66
N ARG A 52 22.51 3.30 1.76
CA ARG A 52 23.28 3.13 3.00
C ARG A 52 22.99 4.33 3.91
N HIS A 53 21.80 4.38 4.48
CA HIS A 53 21.58 5.10 5.72
C HIS A 53 22.39 4.35 6.75
N LYS A 54 23.45 5.01 7.22
CA LYS A 54 24.28 4.59 8.34
C LYS A 54 23.34 3.98 9.39
N GLU A 55 23.50 2.69 9.69
CA GLU A 55 22.90 2.05 10.86
C GLU A 55 23.44 2.81 12.07
N LEU A 56 22.78 3.91 12.40
CA LEU A 56 22.95 4.54 13.68
C LEU A 56 22.14 3.64 14.60
N SER A 57 22.84 2.74 15.28
CA SER A 57 22.33 2.02 16.44
C SER A 57 21.92 3.08 17.47
N TYR A 58 20.74 3.65 17.30
CA TYR A 58 20.09 4.50 18.28
C TYR A 58 19.62 3.55 19.37
N GLU A 59 20.50 3.32 20.34
CA GLU A 59 20.13 2.71 21.60
C GLU A 59 19.01 3.59 22.18
N ASN A 60 17.81 3.02 22.32
CA ASN A 60 16.61 3.77 22.67
C ASN A 60 16.65 4.16 24.15
N THR A 61 17.51 5.12 24.47
CA THR A 61 17.75 5.65 25.81
C THR A 61 16.53 6.39 26.38
N SER A 62 15.57 6.76 25.51
CA SER A 62 14.34 7.47 25.90
C SER A 62 13.19 6.57 26.33
N GLY A 63 13.20 5.27 26.01
CA GLY A 63 12.05 4.37 26.24
C GLY A 63 10.78 4.72 25.44
N LEU A 64 10.85 5.68 24.52
CA LEU A 64 9.74 6.06 23.65
C LEU A 64 9.59 5.07 22.48
N PRO A 65 8.37 4.82 21.98
CA PRO A 65 8.18 3.97 20.81
C PRO A 65 8.89 4.51 19.57
N LYS A 66 9.46 3.60 18.77
CA LYS A 66 10.06 3.86 17.47
C LYS A 66 8.96 4.04 16.42
N VAL A 67 8.88 5.23 15.84
CA VAL A 67 7.88 5.62 14.84
C VAL A 67 8.54 5.83 13.49
N PHE A 68 8.10 5.04 12.51
CA PHE A 68 8.42 5.25 11.10
C PHE A 68 7.36 6.15 10.44
N CYS A 69 7.76 7.23 9.77
CA CYS A 69 6.84 8.11 9.06
C CYS A 69 6.92 7.91 7.54
N TRP A 70 5.82 7.59 6.88
CA TRP A 70 5.76 7.63 5.41
C TRP A 70 4.88 8.79 4.96
N ILE A 71 5.44 9.64 4.10
CA ILE A 71 4.80 10.87 3.67
C ILE A 71 4.45 10.76 2.19
N THR A 72 3.17 10.85 1.84
CA THR A 72 2.73 10.82 0.45
C THR A 72 2.91 12.20 -0.17
N THR A 73 3.56 12.26 -1.33
CA THR A 73 3.78 13.50 -2.08
C THR A 73 3.78 13.24 -3.59
N MET A 74 4.08 14.27 -4.38
CA MET A 74 4.23 14.22 -5.83
C MET A 74 5.28 15.23 -6.28
N PRO A 75 5.92 15.06 -7.46
CA PRO A 75 6.99 15.96 -7.93
C PRO A 75 6.60 17.44 -7.94
N SER A 76 5.35 17.76 -8.29
CA SER A 76 4.83 19.13 -8.29
C SER A 76 4.70 19.77 -6.89
N ASN A 77 4.73 18.97 -5.81
CA ASN A 77 4.64 19.43 -4.43
C ASN A 77 6.00 19.48 -3.71
N LEU A 78 7.12 19.52 -4.45
CA LEU A 78 8.49 19.56 -3.92
C LEU A 78 8.67 20.57 -2.78
N VAL A 79 8.12 21.78 -2.91
CA VAL A 79 8.22 22.84 -1.89
C VAL A 79 7.60 22.41 -0.56
N LYS A 80 6.43 21.76 -0.60
CA LYS A 80 5.74 21.25 0.59
C LYS A 80 6.52 20.11 1.24
N ALA A 81 6.95 19.14 0.42
CA ALA A 81 7.75 18.01 0.89
C ALA A 81 9.07 18.46 1.54
N VAL A 82 9.74 19.49 0.98
CA VAL A 82 10.94 20.09 1.59
C VAL A 82 10.62 20.75 2.93
N ALA A 83 9.48 21.43 3.06
CA ALA A 83 9.06 22.00 4.34
C ALA A 83 8.83 20.90 5.39
N VAL A 84 8.14 19.81 5.03
CA VAL A 84 7.94 18.63 5.89
C VAL A 84 9.29 18.02 6.31
N LYS A 85 10.20 17.80 5.35
CA LYS A 85 11.57 17.28 5.60
C LYS A 85 12.34 18.15 6.59
N ARG A 86 12.31 19.47 6.42
CA ARG A 86 13.05 20.43 7.26
C ARG A 86 12.43 20.64 8.64
N THR A 87 11.18 20.25 8.85
CA THR A 87 10.44 20.53 10.08
C THR A 87 10.22 19.29 10.93
N TRP A 88 9.09 18.61 10.77
CA TRP A 88 8.62 17.59 11.69
C TRP A 88 9.05 16.17 11.30
N ALA A 89 9.29 15.88 10.02
CA ALA A 89 9.66 14.52 9.58
C ALA A 89 10.96 14.03 10.24
N ARG A 90 11.93 14.93 10.42
CA ARG A 90 13.19 14.66 11.15
C ARG A 90 13.04 14.30 12.63
N ARG A 91 11.84 14.43 13.21
CA ARG A 91 11.54 13.99 14.59
C ARG A 91 11.02 12.55 14.64
N CYS A 92 10.68 11.95 13.50
CA CYS A 92 10.45 10.52 13.39
C CYS A 92 11.79 9.78 13.48
N ASP A 93 11.78 8.53 13.95
CA ASP A 93 13.02 7.73 14.05
C ASP A 93 13.56 7.39 12.65
N GLN A 94 12.66 7.22 11.69
CA GLN A 94 12.96 7.22 10.27
C GLN A 94 11.76 7.73 9.46
N TYR A 95 12.03 8.24 8.27
CA TYR A 95 10.99 8.65 7.35
C TYR A 95 11.39 8.43 5.89
N LEU A 96 10.38 8.29 5.03
CA LEU A 96 10.53 8.36 3.58
C LEU A 96 9.35 9.08 2.93
N PHE A 97 9.55 9.47 1.68
CA PHE A 97 8.50 10.04 0.84
C PHE A 97 8.02 9.00 -0.17
N ILE A 98 6.71 8.93 -0.38
CA ILE A 98 6.09 8.07 -1.40
C ILE A 98 5.62 8.98 -2.53
N SER A 99 6.25 8.84 -3.71
CA SER A 99 6.07 9.71 -4.87
C SER A 99 5.93 8.88 -6.16
N SER A 100 5.70 9.51 -7.32
CA SER A 100 5.90 8.86 -8.63
C SER A 100 7.37 8.79 -9.04
N GLU A 101 8.24 9.57 -8.39
CA GLU A 101 9.65 9.69 -8.73
C GLU A 101 10.56 9.40 -7.54
N HIS A 102 11.69 8.78 -7.82
CA HIS A 102 12.75 8.56 -6.84
C HIS A 102 13.64 9.80 -6.75
N SER A 103 13.97 10.23 -5.54
CA SER A 103 14.90 11.32 -5.25
C SER A 103 15.72 10.96 -4.02
N SER A 104 17.03 11.19 -4.07
CA SER A 104 17.88 11.11 -2.88
C SER A 104 17.75 12.34 -1.98
N ASP A 105 17.44 13.50 -2.58
CA ASP A 105 17.31 14.77 -1.85
C ASP A 105 16.02 14.85 -1.06
N LEU A 106 14.92 14.35 -1.60
CA LEU A 106 13.74 13.99 -0.83
C LEU A 106 13.72 12.47 -0.79
N PRO A 107 14.18 11.78 0.27
CA PRO A 107 14.40 10.33 0.26
C PRO A 107 13.09 9.60 -0.10
N SER A 108 12.86 9.44 -1.41
CA SER A 108 11.55 9.13 -1.98
C SER A 108 11.63 7.88 -2.81
N VAL A 109 10.57 7.09 -2.73
CA VAL A 109 10.43 5.86 -3.49
C VAL A 109 9.36 6.08 -4.57
N ALA A 110 9.69 5.71 -5.80
CA ALA A 110 8.77 5.75 -6.93
C ALA A 110 7.75 4.61 -6.83
N ALA A 111 6.57 4.92 -6.32
CA ALA A 111 5.51 3.96 -6.04
C ALA A 111 4.56 3.72 -7.22
N VAL A 112 4.49 4.68 -8.15
CA VAL A 112 3.56 4.70 -9.29
C VAL A 112 4.21 5.38 -10.50
N SER A 113 3.73 5.09 -11.71
CA SER A 113 4.28 5.64 -12.96
C SER A 113 3.77 7.04 -13.33
N GLY A 114 2.89 7.62 -12.52
CA GLY A 114 2.31 8.95 -12.78
C GLY A 114 1.56 9.49 -11.57
N GLU A 115 0.95 10.65 -11.73
CA GLU A 115 0.29 11.37 -10.63
C GLU A 115 -1.21 11.54 -10.85
N GLY A 116 -1.96 11.50 -9.75
CA GLY A 116 -3.40 11.68 -9.78
C GLY A 116 -4.10 11.14 -8.54
N ARG A 117 -5.26 11.71 -8.22
CA ARG A 117 -6.05 11.32 -7.04
C ARG A 117 -6.45 9.83 -7.07
N HIS A 118 -6.70 9.29 -8.26
CA HIS A 118 -7.03 7.88 -8.46
C HIS A 118 -5.86 6.93 -8.16
N LEU A 119 -4.61 7.42 -8.12
CA LEU A 119 -3.41 6.63 -7.81
C LEU A 119 -3.00 6.69 -6.33
N LEU A 120 -3.68 7.49 -5.50
CA LEU A 120 -3.35 7.61 -4.06
C LEU A 120 -3.49 6.27 -3.32
N TRP A 121 -4.46 5.45 -3.72
CA TRP A 121 -4.60 4.10 -3.17
C TRP A 121 -3.42 3.21 -3.56
N ASN A 122 -2.98 3.27 -4.83
CA ASN A 122 -1.84 2.50 -5.31
C ASN A 122 -0.56 2.89 -4.56
N LYS A 123 -0.34 4.20 -4.32
CA LYS A 123 0.75 4.71 -3.46
C LYS A 123 0.68 4.13 -2.04
N THR A 124 -0.52 4.09 -1.45
CA THR A 124 -0.72 3.53 -0.10
C THR A 124 -0.43 2.04 -0.06
N LYS A 125 -0.93 1.26 -1.03
CA LYS A 125 -0.68 -0.19 -1.13
C LYS A 125 0.81 -0.50 -1.31
N PHE A 126 1.46 0.26 -2.19
CA PHE A 126 2.91 0.17 -2.39
C PHE A 126 3.66 0.46 -1.08
N ALA A 127 3.35 1.58 -0.42
CA ALA A 127 4.00 1.99 0.81
C ALA A 127 3.90 0.91 1.89
N LEU A 128 2.70 0.39 2.15
CA LEU A 128 2.50 -0.66 3.14
C LEU A 128 3.32 -1.92 2.83
N THR A 129 3.35 -2.34 1.57
CA THR A 129 4.11 -3.53 1.14
C THR A 129 5.62 -3.30 1.25
N TYR A 130 6.10 -2.13 0.84
CA TYR A 130 7.50 -1.75 0.92
C TYR A 130 7.97 -1.67 2.38
N LEU A 131 7.21 -0.96 3.22
CA LEU A 131 7.57 -0.78 4.62
C LEU A 131 7.57 -2.08 5.40
N TYR A 132 6.58 -2.96 5.17
CA TYR A 132 6.56 -4.28 5.79
C TYR A 132 7.83 -5.08 5.44
N LYS A 133 8.22 -5.11 4.15
CA LYS A 133 9.39 -5.86 3.69
C LYS A 133 10.72 -5.33 4.22
N HIS A 134 10.90 -4.02 4.31
CA HIS A 134 12.19 -3.40 4.62
C HIS A 134 12.33 -2.98 6.10
N PHE A 135 11.21 -2.73 6.79
CA PHE A 135 11.16 -2.10 8.10
C PHE A 135 10.16 -2.72 9.08
N GLY A 136 9.39 -3.76 8.69
CA GLY A 136 8.31 -4.34 9.49
C GLY A 136 8.69 -4.65 10.94
N ASP A 137 9.84 -5.28 11.15
CA ASP A 137 10.31 -5.70 12.49
C ASP A 137 11.20 -4.65 13.18
N LYS A 138 11.39 -3.48 12.56
CA LYS A 138 12.35 -2.46 13.04
C LYS A 138 11.71 -1.35 13.87
N TYR A 139 10.41 -1.11 13.69
CA TYR A 139 9.68 0.00 14.30
C TYR A 139 8.40 -0.49 14.97
N ASP A 140 8.00 0.22 16.03
CA ASP A 140 6.85 -0.13 16.85
C ASP A 140 5.54 0.38 16.23
N TYR A 141 5.60 1.54 15.58
CA TYR A 141 4.46 2.16 14.92
C TYR A 141 4.84 2.77 13.58
N PHE A 142 3.87 2.82 12.66
CA PHE A 142 4.01 3.48 11.39
C PHE A 142 2.96 4.59 11.24
N TYR A 143 3.40 5.78 10.84
CA TYR A 143 2.58 6.98 10.72
C TYR A 143 2.51 7.43 9.25
N LYS A 144 1.31 7.36 8.68
CA LYS A 144 1.00 7.93 7.37
C LYS A 144 0.73 9.43 7.51
N ALA A 145 1.33 10.22 6.62
CA ALA A 145 0.97 11.62 6.42
C ALA A 145 0.97 12.00 4.93
N ASP A 146 0.42 13.17 4.62
CA ASP A 146 0.52 13.81 3.31
C ASP A 146 1.45 15.04 3.40
N ASP A 147 1.88 15.57 2.26
CA ASP A 147 2.84 16.70 2.20
C ASP A 147 2.32 18.05 2.72
N ASP A 148 1.02 18.14 3.01
CA ASP A 148 0.36 19.28 3.64
C ASP A 148 0.00 19.04 5.12
N THR A 149 0.50 17.95 5.71
CA THR A 149 0.32 17.64 7.14
C THR A 149 1.42 18.27 8.00
N TYR A 150 1.05 18.74 9.20
CA TYR A 150 2.00 19.06 10.28
C TYR A 150 1.76 18.15 11.49
N ALA A 151 2.84 17.58 12.05
CA ALA A 151 2.75 16.66 13.18
C ALA A 151 3.68 17.06 14.34
N PHE A 152 3.16 16.96 15.56
CA PHE A 152 3.96 17.01 16.78
C PHE A 152 4.39 15.58 17.17
N VAL A 153 5.47 15.10 16.55
CA VAL A 153 5.92 13.69 16.69
C VAL A 153 6.24 13.31 18.13
N ASP A 154 6.77 14.24 18.93
CA ASP A 154 7.07 13.99 20.35
C ASP A 154 5.78 13.72 21.16
N ASN A 155 4.70 14.46 20.86
CA ASN A 155 3.40 14.24 21.46
C ASN A 155 2.77 12.93 20.97
N LEU A 156 2.93 12.60 19.69
CA LEU A 156 2.49 11.32 19.12
C LEU A 156 3.16 10.14 19.86
N LYS A 157 4.49 10.17 20.00
CA LYS A 157 5.24 9.12 20.71
C LYS A 157 4.81 8.98 22.16
N ARG A 158 4.57 10.10 22.86
CA ARG A 158 4.06 10.09 24.23
C ARG A 158 2.66 9.45 24.31
N LEU A 159 1.76 9.83 23.42
CA LEU A 159 0.41 9.23 23.34
C LEU A 159 0.47 7.72 23.08
N LEU A 160 1.35 7.29 22.17
CA LEU A 160 1.54 5.87 21.85
C LEU A 160 2.05 5.10 23.07
N LEU A 161 3.06 5.63 23.76
CA LEU A 161 3.61 5.03 24.98
C LEU A 161 2.57 4.92 26.11
N GLU A 162 1.79 5.97 26.34
CA GLU A 162 0.87 6.04 27.48
C GLU A 162 -0.41 5.22 27.29
N ARG A 163 -0.82 4.98 26.05
CA ARG A 163 -2.18 4.49 25.74
C ARG A 163 -2.22 3.20 24.95
N PHE A 164 -1.11 2.75 24.38
CA PHE A 164 -1.07 1.60 23.49
C PHE A 164 0.11 0.67 23.79
N ASN A 165 -0.05 -0.59 23.41
CA ASN A 165 1.02 -1.59 23.43
C ASN A 165 1.35 -1.94 21.97
N PRO A 166 2.62 -1.85 21.53
CA PRO A 166 2.99 -2.16 20.14
C PRO A 166 2.74 -3.61 19.74
N GLU A 167 2.70 -4.54 20.70
CA GLU A 167 2.35 -5.96 20.46
C GLU A 167 0.86 -6.17 20.16
N THR A 168 0.03 -5.13 20.32
CA THR A 168 -1.41 -5.19 20.05
C THR A 168 -1.75 -4.39 18.79
N PRO A 169 -2.32 -5.03 17.74
CA PRO A 169 -2.66 -4.34 16.51
C PRO A 169 -3.64 -3.20 16.73
N VAL A 170 -3.32 -2.02 16.20
CA VAL A 170 -4.18 -0.84 16.29
C VAL A 170 -4.08 0.03 15.03
N LEU A 171 -5.19 0.64 14.65
CA LEU A 171 -5.25 1.71 13.65
C LEU A 171 -5.86 2.95 14.31
N ILE A 172 -5.07 4.03 14.39
CA ILE A 172 -5.43 5.26 15.11
C ILE A 172 -5.57 6.40 14.10
N GLY A 173 -6.62 7.20 14.23
CA GLY A 173 -6.84 8.39 13.42
C GLY A 173 -8.24 8.94 13.55
N GLN A 174 -8.55 9.96 12.76
CA GLN A 174 -9.90 10.49 12.66
C GLN A 174 -10.77 9.58 11.78
N THR A 175 -11.58 8.74 12.43
CA THR A 175 -12.53 7.86 11.74
C THR A 175 -13.73 8.66 11.26
N HIS A 176 -14.00 8.61 9.95
CA HIS A 176 -15.24 9.15 9.39
C HIS A 176 -16.26 8.02 9.29
N PHE A 177 -17.32 8.09 10.09
CA PHE A 177 -18.46 7.20 9.94
C PHE A 177 -19.36 7.75 8.83
N MET A 178 -19.43 7.04 7.71
CA MET A 178 -20.48 7.30 6.73
C MET A 178 -21.77 6.66 7.26
N GLU A 179 -22.66 7.46 7.84
CA GLU A 179 -24.06 7.03 7.98
C GLU A 179 -24.62 6.82 6.57
N TYR A 180 -24.86 5.57 6.21
CA TYR A 180 -25.68 5.28 5.03
C TYR A 180 -27.12 5.68 5.37
N PRO A 181 -27.72 6.66 4.68
CA PRO A 181 -29.12 6.96 4.90
C PRO A 181 -29.95 5.77 4.41
N LEU A 182 -30.42 4.94 5.35
CA LEU A 182 -31.28 3.77 5.09
C LEU A 182 -32.66 4.15 4.52
N HIS A 183 -32.95 5.44 4.30
CA HIS A 183 -34.27 5.93 3.89
C HIS A 183 -34.27 6.95 2.75
N ALA A 184 -33.32 6.86 1.80
CA ALA A 184 -33.51 7.53 0.51
C ALA A 184 -34.49 6.72 -0.38
N LYS A 185 -35.78 6.69 -0.02
CA LYS A 185 -36.83 6.25 -0.96
C LYS A 185 -36.84 7.24 -2.12
N LYS A 186 -36.21 6.84 -3.23
CA LYS A 186 -36.25 7.55 -4.51
C LYS A 186 -37.71 7.66 -4.94
N LYS A 187 -38.29 8.86 -4.77
CA LYS A 187 -39.63 9.18 -5.27
C LYS A 187 -39.55 9.23 -6.79
N ILE A 188 -39.81 8.09 -7.44
CA ILE A 188 -40.05 8.06 -8.88
C ILE A 188 -41.37 8.81 -9.09
N ARG A 189 -41.31 10.00 -9.66
CA ARG A 189 -42.50 10.63 -10.24
C ARG A 189 -42.80 9.88 -11.55
N ALA A 190 -44.00 9.34 -11.63
CA ALA A 190 -44.59 8.81 -12.85
C ALA A 190 -44.77 9.93 -13.90
#